data_AF-A0A0X3UP08-F1
#
_entry.id   AF-A0A0X3UP08-F1
#
_cell.length_a   1.000
_cell.length_b   1.000
_cell.length_c   1.000
_cell.angle_alpha   90.00
_cell.angle_beta   90.00
_cell.angle_gamma   90.00
#
_symmetry.space_group_name_H-M   'P 1'
#
loop_
_entity.id
_entity.type
_entity.pdbx_description
1 polymer ?
#
loop_
_entity_poly.entity_id
_entity_poly.type
_entity_poly.pdbx_seq_one_letter_code
_entity_poly.pdbx_strand_id
1 'polypeptide(L)'
;MEKLTVRQLAERLVGLGVVPREKAAGVLAGLAAGRAHHPDEELTRRELIRLLPDFGTAVAVPGGDVDDAAAYYARLLADVTACTGGAVVCSDAELVRVAVDEGGGAAGQYGEDPECGEYEEYGEYEEYGEYEEYGEYEEYLYFRRDGEPVWWHVEHLSDGYVDQASVAEQFGDLDPGGDDPRVFHLLERGGGEGSESPEGSEGSESPGGPYGPESCQDDVYVFATPEQARALRAEFGLEFLGLEGPPRPRRGAPPAAAPETAEWYVQEDRRYLTEPARAAFDRWLSGMAGALAAWRARFLPADFPFDFTTGSLGALERLVGGRFAGPSAGGAAFRTAVTGGDPFVAGAVRYLGETLIRTGLAHWTYRAVDEEGPYDRLPTVRANAPLAFFGDISLLYELSRAAGAGERGVLGTPVAELREAVDRYRAARRALTASRAAAMG
;
A
#
# COMPACT_ATOMS: atom_id res chain seq x y z
N MET A 1 -23.91 27.24 -2.21
CA MET A 1 -23.58 26.10 -3.10
C MET A 1 -24.41 26.21 -4.36
N GLU A 2 -23.75 26.11 -5.50
CA GLU A 2 -24.43 25.95 -6.79
C GLU A 2 -25.21 24.63 -6.77
N LYS A 3 -26.47 24.66 -7.17
CA LYS A 3 -27.34 23.50 -7.17
C LYS A 3 -27.00 22.64 -8.39
N LEU A 4 -26.59 21.40 -8.17
CA LEU A 4 -26.10 20.49 -9.21
C LEU A 4 -27.12 19.36 -9.41
N THR A 5 -27.35 18.98 -10.66
CA THR A 5 -28.30 17.93 -11.04
C THR A 5 -27.57 16.73 -11.64
N VAL A 6 -28.18 15.55 -11.58
CA VAL A 6 -27.63 14.34 -12.22
C VAL A 6 -27.49 14.53 -13.73
N ARG A 7 -28.40 15.27 -14.37
CA ARG A 7 -28.32 15.59 -15.79
C ARG A 7 -27.05 16.38 -16.12
N GLN A 8 -26.72 17.41 -15.34
CA GLN A 8 -25.50 18.19 -15.55
C GLN A 8 -24.24 17.33 -15.39
N LEU A 9 -24.21 16.45 -14.37
CA LEU A 9 -23.12 15.49 -14.19
C LEU A 9 -22.99 14.56 -15.41
N ALA A 10 -24.09 13.96 -15.86
CA ALA A 10 -24.12 13.07 -17.02
C ALA A 10 -23.63 13.76 -18.31
N GLU A 11 -24.12 14.97 -18.57
CA GLU A 11 -23.69 15.77 -19.72
C GLU A 11 -22.19 16.08 -19.66
N ARG A 12 -21.66 16.37 -18.47
CA ARG A 12 -20.23 16.64 -18.31
C ARG A 12 -19.38 15.39 -18.47
N LEU A 13 -19.77 14.27 -17.87
CA LEU A 13 -19.06 12.99 -18.01
C LEU A 13 -18.99 12.56 -19.49
N VAL A 14 -20.05 12.79 -20.26
CA VAL A 14 -20.06 12.57 -21.72
C VAL A 14 -19.17 13.58 -22.44
N GLY A 15 -19.24 14.86 -22.09
CA GLY A 15 -18.43 15.92 -22.71
C GLY A 15 -16.92 15.77 -22.47
N LEU A 16 -16.54 15.19 -21.34
CA LEU A 16 -15.15 14.84 -21.00
C LEU A 16 -14.69 13.52 -21.63
N GLY A 17 -15.59 12.75 -22.23
CA GLY A 17 -15.29 11.42 -22.77
C GLY A 17 -15.06 10.35 -21.70
N VAL A 18 -15.52 10.58 -20.47
CA VAL A 18 -15.46 9.58 -19.38
C VAL A 18 -16.53 8.50 -19.59
N VAL A 19 -17.71 8.88 -20.09
CA VAL A 19 -18.86 7.98 -20.31
C VAL A 19 -19.38 8.08 -21.74
N PRO A 20 -19.72 6.94 -22.39
CA PRO A 20 -20.45 6.95 -23.65
C PRO A 20 -21.87 7.54 -23.48
N ARG A 21 -22.31 8.38 -24.42
CA ARG A 21 -23.64 9.04 -24.37
C ARG A 21 -24.81 8.07 -24.13
N GLU A 22 -24.74 6.87 -24.70
CA GLU A 22 -25.77 5.83 -24.54
C GLU A 22 -25.88 5.34 -23.09
N LYS A 23 -24.74 5.06 -22.44
CA LYS A 23 -24.69 4.64 -21.04
C LYS A 23 -25.26 5.73 -20.12
N ALA A 24 -24.85 6.98 -20.32
CA ALA A 24 -25.37 8.12 -19.57
C ALA A 24 -26.90 8.28 -19.75
N ALA A 25 -27.41 8.16 -20.98
CA ALA A 25 -28.84 8.21 -21.25
C ALA A 25 -29.60 7.06 -20.58
N GLY A 26 -29.03 5.86 -20.56
CA GLY A 26 -29.59 4.70 -19.85
C GLY A 26 -29.74 4.93 -18.35
N VAL A 27 -28.70 5.48 -17.70
CA VAL A 27 -28.74 5.83 -16.27
C VAL A 27 -29.82 6.87 -15.98
N LEU A 28 -29.86 7.97 -16.76
CA LEU A 28 -30.87 9.01 -16.59
C LEU A 28 -32.30 8.48 -16.79
N ALA A 29 -32.51 7.59 -17.76
CA ALA A 29 -33.80 6.95 -17.99
C ALA A 29 -34.18 6.01 -16.83
N GLY A 30 -33.20 5.27 -16.27
CA GLY A 30 -33.38 4.43 -15.09
C GLY A 30 -33.85 5.24 -13.88
N LEU A 31 -33.16 6.35 -13.57
CA LEU A 31 -33.54 7.26 -12.49
C LEU A 31 -34.93 7.87 -12.69
N ALA A 32 -35.25 8.30 -13.92
CA ALA A 32 -36.57 8.81 -14.25
C ALA A 32 -37.69 7.75 -14.12
N ALA A 33 -37.38 6.48 -14.39
CA ALA A 33 -38.32 5.36 -14.28
C ALA A 33 -38.42 4.78 -12.86
N GLY A 34 -37.40 4.96 -12.03
CA GLY A 34 -37.28 4.30 -10.73
C GLY A 34 -36.33 4.98 -9.75
N ARG A 35 -36.96 5.49 -8.67
CA ARG A 35 -36.51 5.68 -7.27
C ARG A 35 -35.30 6.59 -6.94
N ALA A 36 -35.45 7.16 -5.73
CA ALA A 36 -34.61 8.11 -5.01
C ALA A 36 -34.59 9.53 -5.58
N HIS A 37 -34.07 9.74 -6.80
CA HIS A 37 -33.84 11.09 -7.32
C HIS A 37 -34.33 11.28 -8.77
N HIS A 38 -34.95 12.43 -9.05
CA HIS A 38 -35.25 12.82 -10.42
C HIS A 38 -33.95 13.33 -11.12
N PRO A 39 -33.74 13.11 -12.43
CA PRO A 39 -32.55 13.60 -13.13
C PRO A 39 -32.27 15.11 -13.01
N ASP A 40 -33.34 15.89 -12.84
CA ASP A 40 -33.32 17.35 -12.67
C ASP A 40 -33.46 17.80 -11.20
N GLU A 41 -33.44 16.85 -10.26
CA GLU A 41 -33.39 17.13 -8.83
C GLU A 41 -32.03 17.71 -8.47
N GLU A 42 -32.05 18.71 -7.60
CA GLU A 42 -30.84 19.31 -7.07
C GLU A 42 -30.30 18.40 -5.98
N LEU A 43 -29.07 17.93 -6.16
CA LEU A 43 -28.41 17.00 -5.26
C LEU A 43 -27.25 17.68 -4.53
N THR A 44 -27.01 17.21 -3.33
CA THR A 44 -25.77 17.47 -2.60
C THR A 44 -24.61 16.79 -3.30
N ARG A 45 -23.39 17.27 -3.04
CA ARG A 45 -22.15 16.62 -3.48
C ARG A 45 -22.10 15.13 -3.07
N ARG A 46 -22.54 14.81 -1.85
CA ARG A 46 -22.58 13.44 -1.32
C ARG A 46 -23.49 12.53 -2.13
N GLU A 47 -24.67 13.02 -2.52
CA GLU A 47 -25.60 12.28 -3.37
C GLU A 47 -25.05 12.08 -4.79
N LEU A 48 -24.36 13.09 -5.36
CA LEU A 48 -23.69 12.95 -6.65
C LEU A 48 -22.59 11.88 -6.63
N ILE A 49 -21.77 11.84 -5.57
CA ILE A 49 -20.71 10.84 -5.41
C ILE A 49 -21.28 9.41 -5.44
N ARG A 50 -22.40 9.19 -4.75
CA ARG A 50 -23.08 7.88 -4.70
C ARG A 50 -23.60 7.41 -6.06
N LEU A 51 -23.84 8.32 -6.99
CA LEU A 51 -24.35 8.00 -8.34
C LEU A 51 -23.23 7.71 -9.35
N LEU A 52 -21.96 8.03 -9.06
CA LEU A 52 -20.85 7.81 -9.99
C LEU A 52 -20.68 6.33 -10.42
N PRO A 53 -20.83 5.34 -9.52
CA PRO A 53 -20.78 3.93 -9.93
C PRO A 53 -21.86 3.54 -10.94
N ASP A 54 -23.06 4.13 -10.90
CA ASP A 54 -24.15 3.81 -11.83
C ASP A 54 -23.79 4.15 -13.29
N PHE A 55 -22.99 5.20 -13.48
CA PHE A 55 -22.43 5.58 -14.77
C PHE A 55 -21.36 4.61 -15.29
N GLY A 56 -20.87 3.69 -14.45
CA GLY A 56 -19.78 2.77 -14.77
C GLY A 56 -18.42 3.48 -14.87
N THR A 57 -18.25 4.60 -14.15
CA THR A 57 -17.00 5.39 -14.13
C THR A 57 -16.28 5.32 -12.80
N ALA A 58 -16.90 4.72 -11.81
CA ALA A 58 -16.35 4.63 -10.49
C ALA A 58 -16.67 3.28 -9.86
N VAL A 59 -15.88 2.93 -8.88
CA VAL A 59 -16.07 1.75 -8.04
C VAL A 59 -16.21 2.23 -6.60
N ALA A 60 -17.20 1.71 -5.88
CA ALA A 60 -17.44 2.05 -4.48
C ALA A 60 -17.00 0.89 -3.57
N VAL A 61 -16.25 1.23 -2.53
CA VAL A 61 -15.79 0.32 -1.48
C VAL A 61 -16.55 0.68 -0.20
N PRO A 62 -17.47 -0.16 0.28
CA PRO A 62 -18.35 0.17 1.38
C PRO A 62 -17.56 0.40 2.67
N GLY A 63 -18.01 1.35 3.48
CA GLY A 63 -17.39 1.67 4.78
C GLY A 63 -17.93 0.88 5.97
N GLY A 64 -18.64 -0.22 5.71
CA GLY A 64 -19.28 -1.04 6.73
C GLY A 64 -19.39 -2.49 6.29
N ASP A 65 -20.26 -3.22 6.98
CA ASP A 65 -20.38 -4.66 6.80
C ASP A 65 -20.81 -5.05 5.38
N VAL A 66 -20.24 -6.16 4.91
CA VAL A 66 -20.62 -6.87 3.69
C VAL A 66 -21.22 -8.22 4.07
N ASP A 67 -22.00 -8.83 3.17
CA ASP A 67 -22.57 -10.16 3.47
C ASP A 67 -21.49 -11.26 3.51
N ASP A 68 -20.49 -11.13 2.63
CA ASP A 68 -19.38 -12.09 2.47
C ASP A 68 -18.21 -11.38 1.76
N ALA A 69 -17.04 -11.33 2.42
CA ALA A 69 -15.85 -10.62 1.93
C ALA A 69 -15.33 -11.22 0.61
N ALA A 70 -15.35 -12.55 0.45
CA ALA A 70 -14.88 -13.20 -0.78
C ALA A 70 -15.73 -12.83 -1.99
N ALA A 71 -17.06 -12.92 -1.85
CA ALA A 71 -18.02 -12.52 -2.86
C ALA A 71 -17.95 -11.01 -3.15
N TYR A 72 -17.70 -10.20 -2.11
CA TYR A 72 -17.46 -8.78 -2.26
C TYR A 72 -16.24 -8.50 -3.16
N TYR A 73 -15.07 -9.08 -2.89
CA TYR A 73 -13.88 -8.83 -3.71
C TYR A 73 -14.04 -9.32 -5.14
N ALA A 74 -14.67 -10.48 -5.34
CA ALA A 74 -14.97 -10.97 -6.69
C ALA A 74 -15.84 -9.97 -7.47
N ARG A 75 -16.86 -9.38 -6.81
CA ARG A 75 -17.69 -8.32 -7.40
C ARG A 75 -16.89 -7.05 -7.65
N LEU A 76 -16.12 -6.58 -6.68
CA LEU A 76 -15.28 -5.38 -6.80
C LEU A 76 -14.37 -5.46 -8.03
N LEU A 77 -13.68 -6.59 -8.21
CA LEU A 77 -12.77 -6.81 -9.34
C LEU A 77 -13.51 -6.94 -10.69
N ALA A 78 -14.73 -7.48 -10.68
CA ALA A 78 -15.60 -7.46 -11.87
C ALA A 78 -16.06 -6.04 -12.22
N ASP A 79 -16.40 -5.23 -11.22
CA ASP A 79 -16.79 -3.82 -11.38
C ASP A 79 -15.63 -3.00 -11.93
N VAL A 80 -14.40 -3.24 -11.48
CA VAL A 80 -13.18 -2.64 -12.04
C VAL A 80 -13.03 -3.00 -13.52
N THR A 81 -13.22 -4.28 -13.88
CA THR A 81 -13.15 -4.73 -15.28
C THR A 81 -14.19 -4.01 -16.15
N ALA A 82 -15.41 -3.89 -15.65
CA ALA A 82 -16.49 -3.19 -16.35
C ALA A 82 -16.22 -1.67 -16.45
N CYS A 83 -15.78 -1.05 -15.35
CA CYS A 83 -15.50 0.38 -15.24
C CYS A 83 -14.37 0.83 -16.17
N THR A 84 -13.36 -0.02 -16.37
CA THR A 84 -12.25 0.28 -17.28
C THR A 84 -12.58 -0.02 -18.75
N GLY A 85 -13.76 -0.57 -19.04
CA GLY A 85 -14.13 -1.04 -20.37
C GLY A 85 -13.26 -2.21 -20.85
N GLY A 86 -12.74 -3.01 -19.93
CA GLY A 86 -11.82 -4.12 -20.22
C GLY A 86 -10.38 -3.69 -20.49
N ALA A 87 -10.01 -2.42 -20.26
CA ALA A 87 -8.61 -2.02 -20.27
C ALA A 87 -7.80 -2.70 -19.16
N VAL A 88 -8.48 -3.10 -18.08
CA VAL A 88 -7.99 -4.02 -17.05
C VAL A 88 -8.96 -5.17 -16.93
N VAL A 89 -8.46 -6.40 -16.98
CA VAL A 89 -9.27 -7.60 -16.80
C VAL A 89 -8.85 -8.33 -15.53
N CYS A 90 -9.74 -8.34 -14.54
CA CYS A 90 -9.55 -9.08 -13.30
C CYS A 90 -10.30 -10.41 -13.34
N SER A 91 -9.68 -11.48 -12.86
CA SER A 91 -10.23 -12.84 -12.87
C SER A 91 -9.67 -13.68 -11.72
N ASP A 92 -10.25 -14.85 -11.48
CA ASP A 92 -9.76 -15.84 -10.50
C ASP A 92 -9.58 -15.28 -9.07
N ALA A 93 -10.50 -14.40 -8.64
CA ALA A 93 -10.47 -13.79 -7.31
C ALA A 93 -10.77 -14.82 -6.21
N GLU A 94 -9.84 -14.99 -5.27
CA GLU A 94 -9.93 -15.94 -4.17
C GLU A 94 -9.31 -15.34 -2.90
N LEU A 95 -10.04 -15.39 -1.78
CA LEU A 95 -9.47 -15.13 -0.46
C LEU A 95 -8.71 -16.36 0.03
N VAL A 96 -7.50 -16.14 0.53
CA VAL A 96 -6.54 -17.17 0.93
C VAL A 96 -6.14 -16.91 2.36
N ARG A 97 -6.54 -17.82 3.27
CA ARG A 97 -6.17 -17.78 4.68
C ARG A 97 -4.92 -18.62 4.94
N VAL A 98 -3.98 -18.06 5.68
CA VAL A 98 -2.73 -18.71 6.08
C VAL A 98 -2.66 -18.69 7.61
N ALA A 99 -2.57 -19.87 8.22
CA ALA A 99 -2.40 -19.97 9.66
C ALA A 99 -1.12 -19.25 10.11
N VAL A 100 -1.23 -18.44 11.14
CA VAL A 100 -0.09 -17.82 11.80
C VAL A 100 0.45 -18.83 12.81
N ASP A 101 1.71 -19.24 12.66
CA ASP A 101 2.34 -20.08 13.67
C ASP A 101 2.41 -19.26 14.98
N GLU A 102 1.78 -19.74 16.06
CA GLU A 102 1.70 -19.05 17.38
C GLU A 102 3.07 -18.63 17.96
N GLY A 103 4.17 -19.17 17.44
CA GLY A 103 5.54 -18.82 17.83
C GLY A 103 6.28 -17.85 16.89
N GLY A 104 5.63 -17.42 15.79
CA GLY A 104 6.24 -16.65 14.71
C GLY A 104 5.70 -15.23 14.56
N GLY A 105 4.67 -14.86 15.32
CA GLY A 105 4.17 -13.50 15.35
C GLY A 105 5.28 -12.56 15.78
N ALA A 106 5.88 -11.85 14.82
CA ALA A 106 6.33 -10.50 15.05
C ALA A 106 5.08 -9.67 15.36
N ALA A 107 4.47 -9.91 16.54
CA ALA A 107 3.51 -9.01 17.15
C ALA A 107 4.16 -7.66 17.02
N GLY A 108 3.56 -6.80 16.19
CA GLY A 108 4.21 -5.63 15.64
C GLY A 108 5.02 -4.98 16.74
N GLN A 109 6.34 -4.88 16.53
CA GLN A 109 7.16 -4.01 17.36
C GLN A 109 6.75 -2.55 17.04
N TYR A 110 5.50 -2.20 17.27
CA TYR A 110 5.17 -0.94 17.89
C TYR A 110 5.79 -1.04 19.29
N GLY A 111 7.12 -0.87 19.33
CA GLY A 111 7.84 -0.79 20.59
C GLY A 111 7.10 0.25 21.40
N GLU A 112 6.60 -0.18 22.56
CA GLU A 112 6.05 0.72 23.57
C GLU A 112 7.05 1.87 23.68
N ASP A 113 6.69 3.05 23.16
CA ASP A 113 7.53 4.22 23.26
C ASP A 113 7.61 4.53 24.75
N PRO A 114 8.77 4.32 25.42
CA PRO A 114 8.84 4.44 26.87
C PRO A 114 8.69 5.90 27.33
N GLU A 115 8.61 6.87 26.42
CA GLU A 115 8.42 8.30 26.71
C GLU A 115 6.96 8.79 26.65
N CYS A 116 5.99 7.94 26.28
CA CYS A 116 4.57 8.31 26.45
C CYS A 116 4.15 8.12 27.91
N GLY A 117 4.15 9.24 28.64
CA GLY A 117 3.94 9.32 30.09
C GLY A 117 2.70 8.58 30.62
N GLU A 118 2.81 8.19 31.89
CA GLU A 118 1.80 7.57 32.76
C GLU A 118 0.36 7.79 32.28
N TYR A 119 -0.19 6.81 31.55
CA TYR A 119 -1.62 6.75 31.29
C TYR A 119 -2.31 6.52 32.63
N GLU A 120 -3.00 7.55 33.13
CA GLU A 120 -3.87 7.43 34.30
C GLU A 120 -4.82 6.25 34.08
N GLU A 121 -4.81 5.34 35.06
CA GLU A 121 -5.59 4.12 35.18
C GLU A 121 -7.09 4.41 34.98
N TYR A 122 -7.58 4.32 33.74
CA TYR A 122 -9.01 4.40 33.45
C TYR A 122 -9.69 3.13 33.95
N GLY A 123 -10.68 3.34 34.82
CA GLY A 123 -11.36 2.32 35.61
C GLY A 123 -12.01 1.19 34.83
N GLU A 124 -12.21 0.10 35.56
CA GLU A 124 -12.87 -1.17 35.20
C GLU A 124 -13.92 -1.05 34.09
N TYR A 125 -13.53 -1.33 32.84
CA TYR A 125 -14.46 -1.63 31.77
C TYR A 125 -15.00 -3.04 31.99
N GLU A 126 -16.24 -3.13 32.46
CA GLU A 126 -16.99 -4.39 32.59
C GLU A 126 -17.07 -5.11 31.23
N GLU A 127 -16.39 -6.26 31.17
CA GLU A 127 -16.76 -7.48 30.42
C GLU A 127 -17.48 -7.27 29.07
N TYR A 128 -16.78 -6.67 28.10
CA TYR A 128 -17.14 -6.85 26.69
C TYR A 128 -16.92 -8.32 26.34
N GLY A 129 -18.03 -9.00 26.03
CA GLY A 129 -18.09 -10.44 25.80
C GLY A 129 -17.05 -10.93 24.79
N GLU A 130 -16.57 -12.16 25.04
CA GLU A 130 -15.69 -12.99 24.22
C GLU A 130 -15.43 -12.41 22.82
N TYR A 131 -14.40 -11.56 22.70
CA TYR A 131 -13.75 -11.35 21.41
C TYR A 131 -13.18 -12.71 21.04
N GLU A 132 -13.91 -13.47 20.21
CA GLU A 132 -13.35 -14.64 19.54
C GLU A 132 -11.96 -14.24 19.02
N GLU A 133 -10.97 -15.09 19.29
CA GLU A 133 -9.55 -14.78 19.10
C GLU A 133 -9.24 -14.57 17.61
N TYR A 134 -9.45 -13.35 17.09
CA TYR A 134 -9.28 -12.96 15.68
C TYR A 134 -7.81 -12.93 15.21
N GLY A 135 -6.92 -13.71 15.82
CA GLY A 135 -5.48 -13.72 15.57
C GLY A 135 -4.92 -14.97 14.89
N GLU A 136 -5.76 -15.94 14.51
CA GLU A 136 -5.25 -17.24 14.06
C GLU A 136 -4.73 -17.27 12.61
N TYR A 137 -5.11 -16.32 11.76
CA TYR A 137 -4.78 -16.34 10.32
C TYR A 137 -4.44 -14.96 9.76
N GLU A 138 -3.47 -14.93 8.84
CA GLU A 138 -3.32 -13.84 7.87
C GLU A 138 -4.20 -14.14 6.65
N GLU A 139 -4.77 -13.10 6.05
CA GLU A 139 -5.60 -13.24 4.85
C GLU A 139 -5.03 -12.45 3.68
N TYR A 140 -5.11 -13.07 2.51
CA TYR A 140 -4.61 -12.52 1.26
C TYR A 140 -5.66 -12.67 0.17
N LEU A 141 -5.88 -11.62 -0.61
CA LEU A 141 -6.67 -11.72 -1.85
C LEU A 141 -5.73 -12.07 -3.00
N TYR A 142 -5.94 -13.24 -3.60
CA TYR A 142 -5.33 -13.61 -4.87
C TYR A 142 -6.29 -13.28 -6.03
N PHE A 143 -5.76 -12.77 -7.14
CA PHE A 143 -6.48 -12.69 -8.41
C PHE A 143 -5.50 -12.62 -9.58
N ARG A 144 -6.02 -12.64 -10.81
CA ARG A 144 -5.24 -12.37 -12.02
C ARG A 144 -5.69 -11.05 -12.64
N ARG A 145 -4.74 -10.15 -12.87
CA ARG A 145 -4.91 -8.90 -13.61
C ARG A 145 -4.24 -9.02 -14.97
N ASP A 146 -5.01 -8.94 -16.04
CA ASP A 146 -4.53 -9.15 -17.42
C ASP A 146 -3.77 -10.47 -17.59
N GLY A 147 -4.17 -11.48 -16.82
CA GLY A 147 -3.51 -12.78 -16.76
C GLY A 147 -2.28 -12.86 -15.85
N GLU A 148 -1.83 -11.77 -15.22
CA GLU A 148 -0.72 -11.78 -14.25
C GLU A 148 -1.22 -12.01 -12.82
N PRO A 149 -0.50 -12.81 -11.99
CA PRO A 149 -0.89 -13.02 -10.60
C PRO A 149 -0.70 -11.73 -9.79
N VAL A 150 -1.72 -11.36 -9.02
CA VAL A 150 -1.68 -10.26 -8.05
C VAL A 150 -2.08 -10.81 -6.68
N TRP A 151 -1.43 -10.29 -5.66
CA TRP A 151 -1.71 -10.61 -4.27
C TRP A 151 -1.88 -9.31 -3.52
N TRP A 152 -2.96 -9.22 -2.75
CA TRP A 152 -3.18 -8.15 -1.80
C TRP A 152 -3.20 -8.70 -0.38
N HIS A 153 -2.57 -7.99 0.55
CA HIS A 153 -2.77 -8.23 1.97
C HIS A 153 -4.10 -7.61 2.37
N VAL A 154 -4.96 -8.35 3.05
CA VAL A 154 -6.29 -7.85 3.41
C VAL A 154 -6.53 -8.13 4.89
N GLU A 155 -6.90 -7.08 5.62
CA GLU A 155 -7.21 -7.17 7.04
C GLU A 155 -8.72 -7.19 7.21
N HIS A 156 -9.28 -8.33 7.60
CA HIS A 156 -10.70 -8.45 7.93
C HIS A 156 -10.86 -8.80 9.39
N LEU A 157 -11.72 -8.05 10.09
CA LEU A 157 -12.16 -8.42 11.43
C LEU A 157 -13.20 -9.53 11.41
N SER A 158 -13.88 -9.77 10.28
CA SER A 158 -14.84 -10.86 10.11
C SER A 158 -15.10 -11.14 8.62
N ASP A 159 -15.71 -12.29 8.31
CA ASP A 159 -16.18 -12.62 6.95
C ASP A 159 -17.17 -11.58 6.40
N GLY A 160 -17.82 -10.83 7.29
CA GLY A 160 -18.77 -9.78 6.95
C GLY A 160 -18.19 -8.37 6.97
N TYR A 161 -16.86 -8.21 6.96
CA TYR A 161 -16.22 -6.89 7.03
C TYR A 161 -15.11 -6.76 5.99
N VAL A 162 -15.01 -5.59 5.37
CA VAL A 162 -13.92 -5.25 4.43
C VAL A 162 -13.27 -3.97 4.91
N ASP A 163 -11.96 -4.02 5.18
CA ASP A 163 -11.20 -2.85 5.54
C ASP A 163 -10.91 -1.97 4.32
N GLN A 164 -11.39 -0.74 4.36
CA GLN A 164 -11.22 0.22 3.27
C GLN A 164 -9.77 0.66 3.12
N ALA A 165 -8.99 0.72 4.21
CA ALA A 165 -7.59 1.12 4.15
C ALA A 165 -6.75 0.09 3.36
N SER A 166 -6.95 -1.20 3.66
CA SER A 166 -6.36 -2.32 2.94
C SER A 166 -6.63 -2.25 1.44
N VAL A 167 -7.85 -1.89 1.04
CA VAL A 167 -8.20 -1.69 -0.38
C VAL A 167 -7.52 -0.44 -0.93
N ALA A 168 -7.53 0.69 -0.22
CA ALA A 168 -6.97 1.96 -0.66
C ALA A 168 -5.47 1.91 -0.90
N GLU A 169 -4.72 1.20 -0.06
CA GLU A 169 -3.26 1.06 -0.16
C GLU A 169 -2.82 0.33 -1.43
N GLN A 170 -3.68 -0.54 -1.96
CA GLN A 170 -3.33 -1.46 -3.04
C GLN A 170 -4.11 -1.20 -4.34
N PHE A 171 -5.12 -0.33 -4.31
CA PHE A 171 -6.00 -0.06 -5.46
C PHE A 171 -5.26 0.43 -6.71
N GLY A 172 -4.10 1.06 -6.53
CA GLY A 172 -3.23 1.49 -7.64
C GLY A 172 -2.76 0.36 -8.54
N ASP A 173 -2.75 -0.89 -8.06
CA ASP A 173 -2.44 -2.07 -8.89
C ASP A 173 -3.46 -2.27 -10.02
N LEU A 174 -4.67 -1.71 -9.89
CA LEU A 174 -5.75 -1.79 -10.85
C LEU A 174 -5.71 -0.70 -11.92
N ASP A 175 -4.74 0.22 -11.87
CA ASP A 175 -4.53 1.19 -12.95
C ASP A 175 -4.10 0.45 -14.24
N PRO A 176 -4.61 0.79 -15.43
CA PRO A 176 -4.29 0.10 -16.69
C PRO A 176 -2.80 0.14 -17.03
N GLY A 177 -2.12 1.25 -16.73
CA GLY A 177 -0.72 1.45 -17.07
C GLY A 177 -0.50 1.69 -18.57
N GLY A 178 0.75 1.54 -19.02
CA GLY A 178 1.12 1.73 -20.43
C GLY A 178 0.76 3.12 -20.96
N ASP A 179 0.11 3.14 -22.14
CA ASP A 179 -0.29 4.37 -22.83
C ASP A 179 -1.62 4.95 -22.34
N ASP A 180 -2.40 4.20 -21.56
CA ASP A 180 -3.67 4.69 -21.01
C ASP A 180 -3.38 5.68 -19.86
N PRO A 181 -3.76 6.96 -19.99
CA PRO A 181 -3.46 7.97 -18.98
C PRO A 181 -4.42 7.92 -17.78
N ARG A 182 -5.48 7.10 -17.84
CA ARG A 182 -6.48 7.01 -16.79
C ARG A 182 -5.95 6.21 -15.59
N VAL A 183 -6.32 6.66 -14.41
CA VAL A 183 -6.05 6.01 -13.13
C VAL A 183 -7.30 6.07 -12.25
N PHE A 184 -7.33 5.30 -11.19
CA PHE A 184 -8.36 5.39 -10.17
C PHE A 184 -8.03 6.49 -9.16
N HIS A 185 -8.86 7.54 -9.15
CA HIS A 185 -8.76 8.65 -8.22
C HIS A 185 -9.72 8.45 -7.05
N LEU A 186 -9.20 8.30 -5.83
CA LEU A 186 -10.01 8.25 -4.62
C LEU A 186 -10.62 9.64 -4.34
N LEU A 187 -11.95 9.70 -4.20
CA LEU A 187 -12.64 10.89 -3.74
C LEU A 187 -12.43 11.08 -2.24
N GLU A 188 -12.13 12.30 -1.83
CA GLU A 188 -12.06 12.64 -0.40
C GLU A 188 -13.47 12.52 0.20
N ARG A 189 -13.58 11.73 1.27
CA ARG A 189 -14.76 11.70 2.14
C ARG A 189 -14.97 13.12 2.61
N GLY A 190 -16.03 13.78 2.16
CA GLY A 190 -16.27 15.18 2.52
C GLY A 190 -16.32 15.32 4.04
N GLY A 191 -15.21 15.74 4.66
CA GLY A 191 -15.19 16.22 6.02
C GLY A 191 -16.14 17.40 6.05
N GLY A 192 -17.25 17.25 6.78
CA GLY A 192 -18.41 18.12 6.65
C GLY A 192 -18.01 19.60 6.59
N GLU A 193 -18.27 20.24 5.45
CA GLU A 193 -18.44 21.68 5.39
C GLU A 193 -19.63 22.01 6.30
N GLY A 194 -19.37 22.20 7.59
CA GLY A 194 -20.41 22.55 8.57
C GLY A 194 -20.62 21.59 9.74
N SER A 195 -19.63 20.79 10.18
CA SER A 195 -19.60 20.40 11.61
C SER A 195 -19.18 21.59 12.49
N GLU A 196 -19.79 22.76 12.28
CA GLU A 196 -20.12 23.63 13.40
C GLU A 196 -21.07 22.79 14.24
N SER A 197 -20.50 21.97 15.14
CA SER A 197 -21.25 21.38 16.23
C SER A 197 -22.04 22.53 16.82
N PRO A 198 -23.39 22.52 16.78
CA PRO A 198 -24.16 23.63 17.30
C PRO A 198 -23.76 23.80 18.76
N GLU A 199 -22.96 24.84 19.04
CA GLU A 199 -22.59 25.25 20.40
C GLU A 199 -23.90 25.59 21.11
N GLY A 200 -24.49 24.63 21.82
CA GLY A 200 -25.71 24.88 22.58
C GLY A 200 -26.67 23.72 22.84
N SER A 201 -26.43 22.49 22.36
CA SER A 201 -27.28 21.35 22.73
C SER A 201 -26.77 20.64 23.99
N GLU A 202 -26.68 21.37 25.10
CA GLU A 202 -26.56 20.76 26.44
C GLU A 202 -27.89 20.09 26.79
N GLY A 203 -27.96 18.75 26.78
CA GLY A 203 -29.00 18.05 27.52
C GLY A 203 -29.75 16.88 26.86
N SER A 204 -29.18 16.15 25.91
CA SER A 204 -29.71 14.81 25.58
C SER A 204 -28.65 13.73 25.75
N GLU A 205 -28.58 13.18 26.96
CA GLU A 205 -27.96 11.90 27.25
C GLU A 205 -28.75 10.80 26.53
N SER A 206 -28.36 10.50 25.29
CA SER A 206 -28.71 9.23 24.65
C SER A 206 -27.41 8.60 24.13
N PRO A 207 -27.12 7.34 24.48
CA PRO A 207 -25.81 6.71 24.34
C PRO A 207 -25.59 6.26 22.89
N GLY A 208 -25.42 7.22 21.98
CA GLY A 208 -24.73 7.00 20.72
C GLY A 208 -23.33 7.55 20.90
N GLY A 209 -22.31 6.69 20.85
CA GLY A 209 -20.92 7.14 20.83
C GLY A 209 -20.67 8.16 19.69
N PRO A 210 -19.50 8.81 19.66
CA PRO A 210 -19.15 9.82 18.66
C PRO A 210 -19.25 9.31 17.19
N TYR A 211 -19.38 8.00 17.00
CA TYR A 211 -19.70 7.34 15.75
C TYR A 211 -21.22 7.23 15.56
N GLY A 212 -21.86 8.32 15.14
CA GLY A 212 -23.25 8.26 14.71
C GLY A 212 -23.44 7.27 13.53
N PRO A 213 -24.65 6.70 13.33
CA PRO A 213 -24.96 5.70 12.29
C PRO A 213 -24.80 6.19 10.84
N GLU A 214 -24.31 7.41 10.61
CA GLU A 214 -24.00 7.97 9.30
C GLU A 214 -22.49 7.95 8.94
N SER A 215 -21.64 7.35 9.79
CA SER A 215 -20.18 7.43 9.72
C SER A 215 -19.50 6.42 8.76
N CYS A 216 -20.19 5.37 8.32
CA CYS A 216 -19.67 4.44 7.31
C CYS A 216 -19.86 5.05 5.90
N GLN A 217 -18.94 5.94 5.50
CA GLN A 217 -18.91 6.47 4.14
C GLN A 217 -18.10 5.56 3.23
N ASP A 218 -18.71 5.19 2.10
CA ASP A 218 -18.04 4.41 1.06
C ASP A 218 -16.89 5.22 0.45
N ASP A 219 -15.77 4.56 0.18
CA ASP A 219 -14.68 5.11 -0.63
C ASP A 219 -15.04 4.94 -2.10
N VAL A 220 -15.00 6.04 -2.85
CA VAL A 220 -15.36 6.04 -4.28
C VAL A 220 -14.13 6.36 -5.12
N TYR A 221 -13.76 5.43 -5.98
CA TYR A 221 -12.62 5.53 -6.89
C TYR A 221 -13.10 5.82 -8.29
N VAL A 222 -12.83 7.02 -8.80
CA VAL A 222 -13.24 7.44 -10.15
C VAL A 222 -12.14 7.13 -11.16
N PHE A 223 -12.48 6.40 -12.20
CA PHE A 223 -11.58 6.07 -13.30
C PHE A 223 -11.56 7.19 -14.34
N ALA A 224 -10.51 8.00 -14.33
CA ALA A 224 -10.41 9.21 -15.16
C ALA A 224 -8.94 9.57 -15.41
N THR A 225 -8.68 10.41 -16.42
CA THR A 225 -7.37 11.08 -16.52
C THR A 225 -7.25 12.18 -15.46
N PRO A 226 -6.03 12.61 -15.10
CA PRO A 226 -5.85 13.75 -14.20
C PRO A 226 -6.56 15.03 -14.69
N GLU A 227 -6.62 15.27 -16.00
CA GLU A 227 -7.32 16.41 -16.58
C GLU A 227 -8.84 16.29 -16.41
N GLN A 228 -9.38 15.10 -16.62
CA GLN A 228 -10.81 14.81 -16.40
C GLN A 228 -11.16 14.96 -14.91
N ALA A 229 -10.36 14.43 -13.99
CA ALA A 229 -10.55 14.58 -12.55
C ALA A 229 -10.49 16.07 -12.12
N ARG A 230 -9.54 16.86 -12.63
CA ARG A 230 -9.48 18.31 -12.36
C ARG A 230 -10.72 19.05 -12.87
N ALA A 231 -11.25 18.67 -14.02
CA ALA A 231 -12.49 19.25 -14.54
C ALA A 231 -13.69 18.92 -13.64
N LEU A 232 -13.78 17.67 -13.18
CA LEU A 232 -14.82 17.24 -12.24
C LEU A 232 -14.70 17.97 -10.89
N ARG A 233 -13.49 18.19 -10.38
CA ARG A 233 -13.26 19.01 -9.18
C ARG A 233 -13.75 20.45 -9.39
N ALA A 234 -13.32 21.08 -10.49
CA ALA A 234 -13.61 22.48 -10.75
C ALA A 234 -15.12 22.76 -10.91
N GLU A 235 -15.89 21.82 -11.47
CA GLU A 235 -17.30 22.04 -11.79
C GLU A 235 -18.28 21.49 -10.75
N PHE A 236 -17.91 20.40 -10.07
CA PHE A 236 -18.80 19.71 -9.13
C PHE A 236 -18.27 19.73 -7.69
N GLY A 237 -17.11 20.34 -7.47
CA GLY A 237 -16.44 20.35 -6.17
C GLY A 237 -16.00 18.96 -5.72
N LEU A 238 -15.79 18.01 -6.63
CA LEU A 238 -15.33 16.66 -6.29
C LEU A 238 -13.84 16.71 -5.93
N GLU A 239 -13.52 16.66 -4.65
CA GLU A 239 -12.12 16.59 -4.18
C GLU A 239 -11.56 15.19 -4.33
N PHE A 240 -10.35 15.10 -4.87
CA PHE A 240 -9.65 13.85 -5.16
C PHE A 240 -8.33 13.82 -4.41
N LEU A 241 -8.10 12.75 -3.65
CA LEU A 241 -6.88 12.59 -2.86
C LEU A 241 -5.65 12.49 -3.78
N GLY A 242 -4.66 13.35 -3.52
CA GLY A 242 -3.37 13.33 -4.24
C GLY A 242 -3.41 13.81 -5.70
N LEU A 243 -4.51 14.44 -6.16
CA LEU A 243 -4.64 14.88 -7.57
C LEU A 243 -3.59 15.92 -8.02
N GLU A 244 -3.11 16.76 -7.09
CA GLU A 244 -2.06 17.76 -7.36
C GLU A 244 -0.64 17.24 -7.07
N GLY A 245 -0.50 16.00 -6.63
CA GLY A 245 0.79 15.37 -6.41
C GLY A 245 1.55 15.12 -7.71
N PRO A 246 2.84 14.73 -7.61
CA PRO A 246 3.58 14.23 -8.77
C PRO A 246 2.81 13.06 -9.40
N PRO A 247 2.84 12.94 -10.74
CA PRO A 247 2.13 11.85 -11.41
C PRO A 247 2.64 10.52 -10.87
N ARG A 248 1.73 9.65 -10.44
CA ARG A 248 2.08 8.29 -10.03
C ARG A 248 2.84 7.63 -11.19
N PRO A 249 3.97 6.94 -10.93
CA PRO A 249 4.66 6.19 -11.96
C PRO A 249 3.68 5.22 -12.61
N ARG A 250 3.53 5.32 -13.94
CA ARG A 250 2.68 4.38 -14.67
C ARG A 250 3.34 3.02 -14.69
N ARG A 251 2.53 1.99 -14.49
CA ARG A 251 2.95 0.60 -14.68
C ARG A 251 3.48 0.42 -16.10
N GLY A 252 4.77 0.09 -16.20
CA GLY A 252 5.45 -0.22 -17.46
C GLY A 252 5.02 -1.56 -18.07
N ALA A 253 5.76 -2.00 -19.09
CA ALA A 253 5.54 -3.29 -19.73
C ALA A 253 5.65 -4.46 -18.73
N PRO A 254 4.91 -5.55 -18.97
CA PRO A 254 4.95 -6.73 -18.12
C PRO A 254 6.36 -7.36 -18.11
N PRO A 255 6.76 -8.03 -17.00
CA PRO A 255 8.02 -8.76 -16.96
C PRO A 255 8.10 -9.83 -18.07
N ALA A 256 9.26 -9.92 -18.72
CA ALA A 256 9.57 -10.95 -19.71
C ALA A 256 10.11 -12.26 -19.08
N ALA A 257 10.63 -12.18 -17.85
CA ALA A 257 11.08 -13.35 -17.11
C ALA A 257 9.89 -14.23 -16.70
N ALA A 258 10.16 -15.50 -16.39
CA ALA A 258 9.13 -16.39 -15.88
C ALA A 258 8.64 -15.89 -14.50
N PRO A 259 7.32 -15.87 -14.23
CA PRO A 259 6.76 -15.45 -12.96
C PRO A 259 7.47 -16.08 -11.75
N GLU A 260 7.59 -15.31 -10.68
CA GLU A 260 8.10 -15.78 -9.37
C GLU A 260 9.59 -16.17 -9.36
N THR A 261 10.34 -15.83 -10.41
CA THR A 261 11.80 -15.89 -10.41
C THR A 261 12.40 -14.59 -9.86
N ALA A 262 13.63 -14.64 -9.35
CA ALA A 262 14.32 -13.43 -8.89
C ALA A 262 14.45 -12.37 -10.00
N GLU A 263 14.66 -12.80 -11.24
CA GLU A 263 14.68 -11.90 -12.40
C GLU A 263 13.31 -11.26 -12.67
N TRP A 264 12.22 -12.02 -12.49
CA TRP A 264 10.86 -11.49 -12.61
C TRP A 264 10.58 -10.40 -11.59
N TYR A 265 10.92 -10.62 -10.31
CA TYR A 265 10.73 -9.59 -9.28
C TYR A 265 11.56 -8.32 -9.54
N VAL A 266 12.79 -8.46 -10.05
CA VAL A 266 13.60 -7.30 -10.47
C VAL A 266 12.92 -6.54 -11.61
N GLN A 267 12.37 -7.23 -12.61
CA GLN A 267 11.66 -6.58 -13.71
C GLN A 267 10.35 -5.93 -13.24
N GLU A 268 9.65 -6.59 -12.33
CA GLU A 268 8.40 -6.15 -11.72
C GLU A 268 8.58 -4.82 -10.99
N ASP A 269 9.52 -4.75 -10.06
CA ASP A 269 9.78 -3.52 -9.30
C ASP A 269 10.18 -2.36 -10.22
N ARG A 270 10.96 -2.66 -11.27
CA ARG A 270 11.45 -1.64 -12.21
C ARG A 270 10.34 -1.06 -13.07
N ARG A 271 9.21 -1.74 -13.24
CA ARG A 271 8.08 -1.21 -14.05
C ARG A 271 7.40 -0.01 -13.40
N TYR A 272 7.61 0.19 -12.09
CA TYR A 272 7.12 1.34 -11.33
C TYR A 272 8.18 2.45 -11.19
N LEU A 273 9.38 2.28 -11.74
CA LEU A 273 10.41 3.31 -11.72
C LEU A 273 10.28 4.25 -12.92
N THR A 274 10.41 5.55 -12.65
CA THR A 274 10.65 6.54 -13.71
C THR A 274 11.99 6.25 -14.41
N GLU A 275 12.11 6.65 -15.67
CA GLU A 275 13.36 6.44 -16.44
C GLU A 275 14.60 7.07 -15.75
N PRO A 276 14.54 8.29 -15.17
CA PRO A 276 15.66 8.83 -14.40
C PRO A 276 16.03 8.00 -13.17
N ALA A 277 15.04 7.49 -12.42
CA ALA A 277 15.28 6.64 -11.25
C ALA A 277 15.94 5.31 -11.66
N ARG A 278 15.43 4.68 -12.73
CA ARG A 278 16.00 3.47 -13.32
C ARG A 278 17.46 3.67 -13.75
N ALA A 279 17.75 4.74 -14.47
CA ALA A 279 19.10 5.05 -14.92
C ALA A 279 20.06 5.36 -13.75
N ALA A 280 19.57 6.01 -12.68
CA ALA A 280 20.34 6.25 -11.47
C ALA A 280 20.68 4.93 -10.76
N PHE A 281 19.70 4.05 -10.62
CA PHE A 281 19.88 2.75 -10.01
C PHE A 281 20.84 1.85 -10.80
N ASP A 282 20.77 1.84 -12.13
CA ASP A 282 21.70 1.07 -12.97
C ASP A 282 23.15 1.55 -12.87
N ARG A 283 23.35 2.87 -12.80
CA ARG A 283 24.68 3.43 -12.53
C ARG A 283 25.19 3.02 -11.15
N TRP A 284 24.30 2.97 -10.17
CA TRP A 284 24.67 2.55 -8.81
C TRP A 284 25.05 1.06 -8.75
N LEU A 285 24.26 0.18 -9.38
CA LEU A 285 24.52 -1.27 -9.45
C LEU A 285 25.78 -1.60 -10.26
N SER A 286 26.00 -0.94 -11.40
CA SER A 286 27.18 -1.21 -12.25
C SER A 286 28.52 -0.89 -11.56
N GLY A 287 28.52 0.04 -10.59
CA GLY A 287 29.68 0.38 -9.77
C GLY A 287 29.90 -0.50 -8.53
N MET A 288 29.00 -1.46 -8.25
CA MET A 288 28.94 -2.19 -6.97
C MET A 288 30.26 -2.83 -6.55
N ALA A 289 30.86 -3.65 -7.41
CA ALA A 289 32.08 -4.40 -7.07
C ALA A 289 33.27 -3.48 -6.77
N GLY A 290 33.47 -2.43 -7.59
CA GLY A 290 34.53 -1.45 -7.39
C GLY A 290 34.33 -0.63 -6.11
N ALA A 291 33.09 -0.21 -5.84
CA ALA A 291 32.75 0.54 -4.64
C ALA A 291 32.98 -0.29 -3.36
N LEU A 292 32.58 -1.56 -3.36
CA LEU A 292 32.81 -2.48 -2.23
C LEU A 292 34.29 -2.76 -2.00
N ALA A 293 35.08 -2.95 -3.06
CA ALA A 293 36.53 -3.15 -2.95
C ALA A 293 37.22 -1.91 -2.34
N ALA A 294 36.86 -0.71 -2.81
CA ALA A 294 37.38 0.54 -2.26
C ALA A 294 36.96 0.76 -0.80
N TRP A 295 35.70 0.45 -0.47
CA TRP A 295 35.19 0.54 0.90
C TRP A 295 35.92 -0.41 1.84
N ARG A 296 36.10 -1.67 1.44
CA ARG A 296 36.88 -2.67 2.17
C ARG A 296 38.30 -2.18 2.46
N ALA A 297 39.00 -1.69 1.44
CA ALA A 297 40.38 -1.23 1.58
C ALA A 297 40.52 0.00 2.51
N ARG A 298 39.51 0.87 2.55
CA ARG A 298 39.58 2.14 3.26
C ARG A 298 39.06 2.09 4.70
N PHE A 299 38.02 1.30 4.95
CA PHE A 299 37.25 1.41 6.19
C PHE A 299 37.20 0.14 7.03
N LEU A 300 37.49 -1.02 6.47
CA LEU A 300 37.35 -2.27 7.20
C LEU A 300 38.64 -2.65 7.94
N PRO A 301 38.53 -3.10 9.21
CA PRO A 301 39.61 -3.77 9.90
C PRO A 301 40.13 -4.98 9.09
N ALA A 302 41.41 -5.32 9.26
CA ALA A 302 42.03 -6.43 8.55
C ALA A 302 41.40 -7.80 8.88
N ASP A 303 40.83 -7.93 10.06
CA ASP A 303 40.15 -9.12 10.59
C ASP A 303 38.63 -9.11 10.33
N PHE A 304 38.09 -8.10 9.64
CA PHE A 304 36.68 -8.08 9.30
C PHE A 304 36.32 -9.25 8.37
N PRO A 305 35.29 -10.06 8.69
CA PRO A 305 34.89 -11.21 7.87
C PRO A 305 34.12 -10.75 6.62
N PHE A 306 34.85 -10.29 5.60
CA PHE A 306 34.28 -9.83 4.33
C PHE A 306 33.92 -11.01 3.42
N ASP A 307 32.91 -11.78 3.84
CA ASP A 307 32.45 -12.99 3.15
C ASP A 307 30.97 -12.94 2.72
N PHE A 308 30.27 -11.85 3.05
CA PHE A 308 28.85 -11.66 2.79
C PHE A 308 27.96 -12.77 3.35
N THR A 309 28.39 -13.44 4.42
CA THR A 309 27.55 -14.38 5.16
C THR A 309 26.70 -13.63 6.19
N THR A 310 25.56 -14.19 6.58
CA THR A 310 24.73 -13.63 7.67
C THR A 310 25.50 -13.56 9.00
N GLY A 311 26.48 -14.45 9.20
CA GLY A 311 27.39 -14.40 10.36
C GLY A 311 28.27 -13.15 10.42
N SER A 312 28.53 -12.50 9.29
CA SER A 312 29.32 -11.27 9.22
C SER A 312 28.54 -10.02 9.68
N LEU A 313 27.21 -10.09 9.77
CA LEU A 313 26.36 -8.93 10.10
C LEU A 313 26.61 -8.39 11.51
N GLY A 314 26.88 -9.25 12.48
CA GLY A 314 27.25 -8.81 13.83
C GLY A 314 28.59 -8.06 13.86
N ALA A 315 29.51 -8.30 12.92
CA ALA A 315 30.73 -7.53 12.79
C ALA A 315 30.47 -6.16 12.15
N LEU A 316 29.58 -6.09 11.15
CA LEU A 316 29.13 -4.83 10.55
C LEU A 316 28.44 -3.95 11.58
N GLU A 317 27.52 -4.52 12.37
CA GLU A 317 26.78 -3.83 13.42
C GLU A 317 27.73 -3.16 14.44
N ARG A 318 28.72 -3.90 14.95
CA ARG A 318 29.75 -3.34 15.83
C ARG A 318 30.55 -2.22 15.18
N LEU A 319 30.87 -2.33 13.89
CA LEU A 319 31.63 -1.32 13.16
C LEU A 319 30.81 -0.03 12.99
N VAL A 320 29.54 -0.15 12.63
CA VAL A 320 28.61 0.98 12.48
C VAL A 320 28.36 1.64 13.82
N GLY A 321 27.98 0.86 14.84
CA GLY A 321 27.76 1.36 16.20
C GLY A 321 29.00 2.02 16.79
N GLY A 322 30.19 1.42 16.62
CA GLY A 322 31.44 2.02 17.09
C GLY A 322 31.82 3.33 16.39
N ARG A 323 31.50 3.48 15.09
CA ARG A 323 31.78 4.71 14.33
C ARG A 323 30.87 5.87 14.72
N PHE A 324 29.59 5.58 14.96
CA PHE A 324 28.57 6.59 15.25
C PHE A 324 28.20 6.66 16.73
N ALA A 325 28.95 5.99 17.60
CA ALA A 325 28.83 6.11 19.04
C ALA A 325 29.03 7.56 19.47
N GLY A 326 28.05 8.12 20.19
CA GLY A 326 28.14 9.47 20.70
C GLY A 326 26.97 9.81 21.62
N PRO A 327 27.10 10.87 22.44
CA PRO A 327 26.06 11.31 23.38
C PRO A 327 24.79 11.85 22.70
N SER A 328 24.78 11.96 21.36
CA SER A 328 23.58 12.25 20.60
C SER A 328 22.71 10.99 20.57
N ALA A 329 21.75 10.91 21.49
CA ALA A 329 20.72 9.88 21.47
C ALA A 329 20.04 9.84 20.08
N GLY A 330 19.76 8.64 19.58
CA GLY A 330 18.86 8.44 18.44
C GLY A 330 19.44 8.70 17.04
N GLY A 331 20.70 8.38 16.78
CA GLY A 331 21.22 8.26 15.40
C GLY A 331 21.38 9.57 14.61
N ALA A 332 21.40 10.73 15.29
CA ALA A 332 21.56 12.04 14.63
C ALA A 332 22.86 12.14 13.80
N ALA A 333 23.99 11.66 14.35
CA ALA A 333 25.27 11.62 13.63
C ALA A 333 25.20 10.75 12.37
N PHE A 334 24.48 9.63 12.43
CA PHE A 334 24.24 8.75 11.28
C PHE A 334 23.42 9.49 10.21
N ARG A 335 22.33 10.17 10.59
CA ARG A 335 21.52 10.98 9.65
C ARG A 335 22.33 12.08 8.98
N THR A 336 23.17 12.80 9.72
CA THR A 336 24.09 13.80 9.13
C THR A 336 25.08 13.17 8.16
N ALA A 337 25.60 11.97 8.46
CA ALA A 337 26.48 11.24 7.56
C ALA A 337 25.77 10.79 6.28
N VAL A 338 24.50 10.37 6.39
CA VAL A 338 23.65 10.04 5.23
C VAL A 338 23.46 11.26 4.33
N THR A 339 23.00 12.39 4.87
CA THR A 339 22.75 13.61 4.08
C THR A 339 24.04 14.22 3.51
N GLY A 340 25.17 14.03 4.20
CA GLY A 340 26.50 14.42 3.72
C GLY A 340 27.13 13.47 2.70
N GLY A 341 26.49 12.34 2.38
CA GLY A 341 27.03 11.36 1.43
C GLY A 341 28.29 10.64 1.92
N ASP A 342 28.39 10.31 3.22
CA ASP A 342 29.55 9.65 3.80
C ASP A 342 29.86 8.31 3.06
N PRO A 343 31.05 8.17 2.44
CA PRO A 343 31.43 6.95 1.74
C PRO A 343 31.43 5.69 2.61
N PHE A 344 31.57 5.81 3.93
CA PHE A 344 31.44 4.70 4.87
C PHE A 344 30.01 4.16 4.86
N VAL A 345 29.01 5.03 5.01
CA VAL A 345 27.59 4.63 5.05
C VAL A 345 27.19 4.02 3.72
N ALA A 346 27.57 4.65 2.61
CA ALA A 346 27.27 4.14 1.28
C ALA A 346 27.88 2.75 1.01
N GLY A 347 29.04 2.43 1.59
CA GLY A 347 29.62 1.09 1.50
C GLY A 347 28.99 0.07 2.46
N ALA A 348 28.58 0.51 3.66
CA ALA A 348 27.83 -0.32 4.60
C ALA A 348 26.47 -0.75 4.02
N VAL A 349 25.74 0.16 3.36
CA VAL A 349 24.50 -0.14 2.61
C VAL A 349 24.75 -1.23 1.57
N ARG A 350 25.78 -1.07 0.74
CA ARG A 350 26.14 -2.06 -0.29
C ARG A 350 26.47 -3.42 0.31
N TYR A 351 27.26 -3.44 1.38
CA TYR A 351 27.67 -4.69 2.02
C TYR A 351 26.49 -5.41 2.66
N LEU A 352 25.63 -4.68 3.39
CA LEU A 352 24.43 -5.23 4.00
C LEU A 352 23.51 -5.81 2.93
N GLY A 353 23.17 -5.04 1.89
CA GLY A 353 22.26 -5.54 0.87
C GLY A 353 22.82 -6.69 0.03
N GLU A 354 24.12 -6.70 -0.29
CA GLU A 354 24.76 -7.87 -0.92
C GLU A 354 24.70 -9.12 -0.02
N THR A 355 24.87 -8.94 1.29
CA THR A 355 24.74 -10.04 2.27
C THR A 355 23.31 -10.59 2.28
N LEU A 356 22.30 -9.71 2.27
CA LEU A 356 20.89 -10.11 2.25
C LEU A 356 20.51 -10.82 0.94
N ILE A 357 20.93 -10.31 -0.22
CA ILE A 357 20.59 -10.89 -1.53
C ILE A 357 21.24 -12.26 -1.74
N ARG A 358 22.46 -12.46 -1.21
CA ARG A 358 23.17 -13.76 -1.31
C ARG A 358 22.51 -14.89 -0.52
N THR A 359 21.53 -14.59 0.34
CA THR A 359 20.67 -15.62 0.95
C THR A 359 19.77 -16.33 -0.08
N GLY A 360 19.59 -15.73 -1.27
CA GLY A 360 18.68 -16.21 -2.32
C GLY A 360 17.21 -15.87 -2.08
N LEU A 361 16.90 -15.14 -1.00
CA LEU A 361 15.53 -14.80 -0.61
C LEU A 361 15.09 -13.43 -1.15
N ALA A 362 15.99 -12.64 -1.73
CA ALA A 362 15.72 -11.25 -2.04
C ALA A 362 16.48 -10.76 -3.30
N HIS A 363 16.15 -9.56 -3.74
CA HIS A 363 16.80 -8.86 -4.84
C HIS A 363 16.96 -7.35 -4.52
N TRP A 364 17.81 -6.69 -5.30
CA TRP A 364 17.98 -5.24 -5.23
C TRP A 364 16.79 -4.55 -5.88
N THR A 365 16.25 -3.53 -5.21
CA THR A 365 15.22 -2.63 -5.77
C THR A 365 15.57 -1.18 -5.43
N TYR A 366 14.71 -0.23 -5.82
CA TYR A 366 14.93 1.19 -5.65
C TYR A 366 13.66 1.89 -5.21
N ARG A 367 13.72 2.59 -4.08
CA ARG A 367 12.64 3.43 -3.61
C ARG A 367 12.78 4.82 -4.22
N ALA A 368 11.77 5.24 -4.97
CA ALA A 368 11.64 6.58 -5.55
C ALA A 368 10.24 7.12 -5.22
N VAL A 369 9.95 7.27 -3.94
CA VAL A 369 8.76 7.97 -3.48
C VAL A 369 9.10 9.45 -3.56
N ASP A 370 8.44 10.25 -4.39
CA ASP A 370 8.71 11.70 -4.55
C ASP A 370 8.38 12.52 -3.26
N GLU A 371 8.75 12.00 -2.10
CA GLU A 371 8.72 12.60 -0.79
C GLU A 371 10.07 13.29 -0.54
N GLU A 372 10.04 14.50 0.03
CA GLU A 372 11.23 15.27 0.40
C GLU A 372 11.88 14.70 1.68
N GLY A 373 12.20 13.40 1.70
CA GLY A 373 12.76 12.69 2.84
C GLY A 373 14.20 12.18 2.59
N PRO A 374 15.00 11.97 3.66
CA PRO A 374 16.34 11.38 3.53
C PRO A 374 16.31 9.91 3.07
N TYR A 375 15.11 9.31 2.99
CA TYR A 375 14.88 7.95 2.54
C TYR A 375 14.34 7.85 1.11
N ASP A 376 14.22 8.96 0.39
CA ASP A 376 13.90 8.96 -1.03
C ASP A 376 15.16 8.66 -1.88
N ARG A 377 14.94 8.04 -3.05
CA ARG A 377 15.93 7.72 -4.07
C ARG A 377 17.05 6.84 -3.54
N LEU A 378 16.64 5.79 -2.81
CA LEU A 378 17.55 4.86 -2.18
C LEU A 378 17.40 3.44 -2.71
N PRO A 379 18.52 2.72 -2.91
CA PRO A 379 18.49 1.27 -3.05
C PRO A 379 17.94 0.62 -1.77
N THR A 380 16.96 -0.27 -1.95
CA THR A 380 16.44 -1.13 -0.88
C THR A 380 16.58 -2.60 -1.30
N VAL A 381 16.30 -3.52 -0.38
CA VAL A 381 16.30 -4.97 -0.66
C VAL A 381 14.88 -5.47 -0.47
N ARG A 382 14.34 -6.17 -1.46
CA ARG A 382 12.99 -6.72 -1.41
C ARG A 382 13.00 -8.24 -1.47
N ALA A 383 12.14 -8.88 -0.68
CA ALA A 383 11.92 -10.32 -0.73
C ALA A 383 11.50 -10.78 -2.14
N ASN A 384 11.85 -12.01 -2.51
CA ASN A 384 11.40 -12.68 -3.73
C ASN A 384 9.98 -13.22 -3.54
N ALA A 385 9.07 -12.33 -3.16
CA ALA A 385 7.64 -12.54 -2.92
C ALA A 385 6.87 -11.29 -3.39
N PRO A 386 5.56 -11.42 -3.69
CA PRO A 386 4.70 -10.26 -3.97
C PRO A 386 4.71 -9.24 -2.82
N LEU A 387 4.43 -7.97 -3.14
CA LEU A 387 4.49 -6.86 -2.17
C LEU A 387 3.58 -7.08 -0.93
N ALA A 388 2.44 -7.75 -1.11
CA ALA A 388 1.50 -8.12 -0.05
C ALA A 388 2.13 -8.92 1.10
N PHE A 389 3.26 -9.60 0.89
CA PHE A 389 3.89 -10.41 1.93
C PHE A 389 4.94 -9.66 2.75
N PHE A 390 4.94 -8.32 2.69
CA PHE A 390 5.83 -7.41 3.43
C PHE A 390 7.30 -7.85 3.48
N GLY A 391 8.13 -7.29 2.60
CA GLY A 391 9.54 -7.68 2.56
C GLY A 391 10.48 -6.63 1.99
N ASP A 392 10.13 -5.34 2.11
CA ASP A 392 10.98 -4.22 1.64
C ASP A 392 11.83 -3.67 2.79
N ILE A 393 13.13 -3.92 2.73
CA ILE A 393 14.10 -3.56 3.75
C ILE A 393 14.78 -2.25 3.39
N SER A 394 14.49 -1.20 4.17
CA SER A 394 15.24 0.05 4.13
C SER A 394 16.61 -0.13 4.81
N LEU A 395 17.64 -0.39 4.02
CA LEU A 395 18.99 -0.64 4.52
C LEU A 395 19.56 0.51 5.37
N LEU A 396 19.20 1.75 5.05
CA LEU A 396 19.63 2.90 5.86
C LEU A 396 18.93 2.95 7.21
N TYR A 397 17.65 2.57 7.28
CA TYR A 397 16.92 2.50 8.54
C TYR A 397 17.57 1.45 9.46
N GLU A 398 17.88 0.27 8.93
CA GLU A 398 18.54 -0.79 9.71
C GLU A 398 19.93 -0.40 10.20
N LEU A 399 20.73 0.26 9.36
CA LEU A 399 22.03 0.79 9.77
C LEU A 399 21.89 1.93 10.79
N SER A 400 20.84 2.75 10.71
CA SER A 400 20.53 3.79 11.70
C SER A 400 20.13 3.17 13.04
N ARG A 401 19.34 2.09 13.04
CA ARG A 401 19.01 1.32 14.26
C ARG A 401 20.28 0.73 14.88
N ALA A 402 21.12 0.07 14.08
CA ALA A 402 22.40 -0.48 14.54
C ALA A 402 23.35 0.61 15.08
N ALA A 403 23.27 1.83 14.56
CA ALA A 403 24.04 2.97 15.07
C ALA A 403 23.52 3.51 16.41
N GLY A 404 22.21 3.40 16.68
CA GLY A 404 21.55 4.05 17.82
C GLY A 404 21.18 3.14 19.00
N ALA A 405 20.85 1.87 18.75
CA ALA A 405 20.15 1.03 19.73
C ALA A 405 21.06 0.49 20.84
N GLY A 406 22.37 0.32 20.59
CA GLY A 406 23.27 -0.43 21.50
C GLY A 406 22.91 -1.93 21.64
N GLU A 407 21.71 -2.31 21.19
CA GLU A 407 21.24 -3.67 20.99
C GLU A 407 22.14 -4.42 20.00
N ARG A 408 22.22 -5.74 20.19
CA ARG A 408 22.98 -6.64 19.31
C ARG A 408 22.00 -7.47 18.51
N GLY A 409 22.36 -7.76 17.26
CA GLY A 409 21.57 -8.58 16.37
C GLY A 409 20.57 -7.81 15.54
N VAL A 410 20.55 -6.47 15.59
CA VAL A 410 19.64 -5.62 14.82
C VAL A 410 19.73 -5.93 13.33
N LEU A 411 20.96 -6.04 12.81
CA LEU A 411 21.17 -6.35 11.38
C LEU A 411 20.83 -7.80 11.01
N GLY A 412 20.56 -8.68 11.99
CA GLY A 412 20.05 -10.03 11.76
C GLY A 412 18.54 -10.06 11.49
N THR A 413 17.78 -9.08 12.01
CA THR A 413 16.32 -9.00 11.88
C THR A 413 15.86 -8.99 10.42
N PRO A 414 16.46 -8.20 9.50
CA PRO A 414 16.05 -8.23 8.09
C PRO A 414 16.20 -9.59 7.40
N VAL A 415 17.11 -10.45 7.86
CA VAL A 415 17.23 -11.82 7.31
C VAL A 415 16.04 -12.67 7.71
N ALA A 416 15.54 -12.50 8.93
CA ALA A 416 14.35 -13.19 9.42
C ALA A 416 13.11 -12.70 8.67
N GLU A 417 12.93 -11.38 8.56
CA GLU A 417 11.81 -10.75 7.84
C GLU A 417 11.75 -11.20 6.38
N LEU A 418 12.87 -11.18 5.64
CA LEU A 418 12.91 -11.65 4.25
C LEU A 418 12.57 -13.14 4.11
N ARG A 419 12.98 -13.96 5.09
CA ARG A 419 12.64 -15.40 5.09
C ARG A 419 11.16 -15.60 5.36
N GLU A 420 10.64 -14.90 6.34
CA GLU A 420 9.25 -14.95 6.75
C GLU A 420 8.32 -14.55 5.60
N ALA A 421 8.60 -13.44 4.92
CA ALA A 421 7.86 -12.99 3.74
C ALA A 421 7.79 -14.07 2.64
N VAL A 422 8.93 -14.71 2.34
CA VAL A 422 9.01 -15.78 1.34
C VAL A 422 8.26 -17.04 1.81
N ASP A 423 8.34 -17.38 3.08
CA ASP A 423 7.68 -18.57 3.64
C ASP A 423 6.16 -18.38 3.76
N ARG A 424 5.69 -17.20 4.16
CA ARG A 424 4.26 -16.79 4.12
C ARG A 424 3.71 -16.87 2.70
N TYR A 425 4.42 -16.32 1.72
CA TYR A 425 4.02 -16.43 0.32
C TYR A 425 3.92 -17.89 -0.15
N ARG A 426 4.89 -18.74 0.19
CA ARG A 426 4.83 -20.18 -0.13
C ARG A 426 3.66 -20.86 0.56
N ALA A 427 3.32 -20.48 1.78
CA ALA A 427 2.17 -21.00 2.50
C ALA A 427 0.85 -20.61 1.82
N ALA A 428 0.68 -19.32 1.49
CA ALA A 428 -0.48 -18.82 0.75
C ALA A 428 -0.68 -19.56 -0.58
N ARG A 429 0.40 -19.81 -1.33
CA ARG A 429 0.30 -20.59 -2.58
C ARG A 429 -0.14 -22.03 -2.38
N ARG A 430 0.33 -22.70 -1.32
CA ARG A 430 -0.11 -24.05 -0.98
C ARG A 430 -1.59 -24.04 -0.62
N ALA A 431 -2.04 -23.07 0.18
CA ALA A 431 -3.44 -22.90 0.55
C ALA A 431 -4.33 -22.66 -0.69
N LEU A 432 -3.94 -21.75 -1.58
CA LEU A 432 -4.63 -21.50 -2.86
C LEU A 432 -4.73 -22.77 -3.72
N THR A 433 -3.62 -23.50 -3.85
CA THR A 433 -3.60 -24.75 -4.65
C THR A 433 -4.52 -25.82 -4.03
N ALA A 434 -4.53 -25.94 -2.71
CA ALA A 434 -5.38 -26.88 -1.99
C ALA A 434 -6.87 -26.52 -2.13
N SER A 435 -7.23 -25.24 -1.99
CA SER A 435 -8.59 -24.72 -2.18
C SER A 435 -9.12 -25.07 -3.58
N ARG A 436 -8.33 -24.80 -4.62
CA ARG A 436 -8.69 -25.12 -6.01
C ARG A 436 -8.83 -26.62 -6.26
N ALA A 437 -7.96 -27.44 -5.67
CA ALA A 437 -8.07 -28.89 -5.78
C ALA A 437 -9.36 -29.41 -5.12
N ALA A 438 -9.74 -28.84 -3.97
CA ALA A 438 -10.98 -29.19 -3.28
C ALA A 438 -12.22 -28.79 -4.09
N ALA A 439 -12.21 -27.64 -4.77
CA ALA A 439 -13.33 -27.20 -5.60
C ALA A 439 -13.58 -28.06 -6.86
N MET A 440 -12.59 -28.85 -7.31
CA MET A 440 -12.69 -29.72 -8.49
C MET A 440 -13.12 -31.16 -8.18
N GLY A 441 -13.05 -31.59 -6.91
CA GLY A 441 -13.36 -32.96 -6.48
C GLY A 441 -14.73 -33.08 -5.86
#